data_AF-A0A1G0Y6F2-F1
#
_entry.id   AF-A0A1G0Y6F2-F1
#
_cell.length_a   1.000
_cell.length_b   1.000
_cell.length_c   1.000
_cell.angle_alpha   90.00
_cell.angle_beta   90.00
_cell.angle_gamma   90.00
#
_symmetry.space_group_name_H-M   'P 1'
#
loop_
_entity.id
_entity.type
_entity.pdbx_description
1 polymer ?
#
loop_
_entity_poly.entity_id
_entity_poly.type
_entity_poly.pdbx_seq_one_letter_code
_entity_poly.pdbx_strand_id
1 'polypeptide(L)'
;MRRQQGFLMVTAVVIIVVFALLSAALVSIFLRSSEATLRLQAIPKAAALAEGGLDQAGRNLIQANLSARQTCVNLATTTTLSTGNSIAARASNIANNPRYAYAVLTAAIPNNTSPTTITVADSSVFAPDGWVLIGREVFQYSRIADVTTLAGVMRAQDGSVASEQVVGATVSQYQCYIAGIGQSPATNPVSIREYQQGMRQPVLFAVGQSGTVLRWNAETAELAWASQASGTTLDLYAVSALNYHEAWAVASQSSSAYQFARLQGNAPWLPIAAALGNAVDLLGVDATSSKEAWAVGRKQGNNTTILRWVRNANNDSTNWCSASLSSCPGITMTEASIKNSQKDIYAVKTYDLNGDGFADMGFAVGGNSDNSAPPADKGGVIWYYSGTGWGPITKAPLSFILPENVDLLSGLDITPNGNAAPLEAFFVGKNMISGGELLRLRIVNGAAVWVAINPAQTLHAVSVEDTNGDGLADFGCAVGSNGLVVFFDSAMNPTYTTLTNNPNLNGVVVINSSDIWVIGDGGVSFHYDGTSWTSMATTTSNNLNSLSAVFPKQTNLSRWHELIN
;
A
#
# COMPACT_ATOMS: atom_id res chain seq x y z
N MET A 1 67.11 -5.59 75.79
CA MET A 1 66.07 -6.51 75.24
C MET A 1 64.65 -5.93 75.19
N ARG A 2 64.14 -5.20 76.22
CA ARG A 2 62.76 -4.64 76.19
C ARG A 2 62.47 -3.61 75.06
N ARG A 3 63.43 -2.76 74.66
CA ARG A 3 63.26 -1.81 73.52
C ARG A 3 63.18 -2.50 72.15
N GLN A 4 63.85 -3.64 71.96
CA GLN A 4 63.80 -4.42 70.72
C GLN A 4 62.47 -5.18 70.59
N GLN A 5 61.86 -5.60 71.69
CA GLN A 5 60.54 -6.25 71.70
C GLN A 5 59.41 -5.30 71.30
N GLY A 6 59.46 -4.03 71.71
CA GLY A 6 58.50 -2.99 71.29
C GLY A 6 58.60 -2.67 69.79
N PHE A 7 59.82 -2.55 69.26
CA PHE A 7 60.04 -2.34 67.82
C PHE A 7 59.56 -3.53 66.99
N LEU A 8 59.81 -4.77 67.44
CA LEU A 8 59.34 -5.98 66.77
C LEU A 8 57.81 -6.11 66.78
N MET A 9 57.14 -5.74 67.88
CA MET A 9 55.66 -5.72 67.92
C MET A 9 55.06 -4.67 66.97
N VAL A 10 55.56 -3.44 66.98
CA VAL A 10 55.06 -2.38 66.08
C VAL A 10 55.30 -2.77 64.62
N THR A 11 56.47 -3.34 64.32
CA THR A 11 56.80 -3.83 62.97
C THR A 11 55.85 -4.97 62.55
N ALA A 12 55.57 -5.93 63.44
CA ALA A 12 54.62 -7.01 63.16
C ALA A 12 53.19 -6.49 62.90
N VAL A 13 52.72 -5.53 63.70
CA VAL A 13 51.39 -4.91 63.51
C VAL A 13 51.32 -4.14 62.19
N VAL A 14 52.35 -3.36 61.85
CA VAL A 14 52.42 -2.64 60.56
C VAL A 14 52.41 -3.62 59.39
N ILE A 15 53.18 -4.71 59.47
CA ILE A 15 53.20 -5.76 58.43
C ILE A 15 51.80 -6.37 58.28
N ILE A 16 51.12 -6.73 59.37
CA ILE A 16 49.76 -7.30 59.32
C ILE A 16 48.76 -6.32 58.69
N VAL A 17 48.80 -5.05 59.06
CA VAL A 17 47.91 -4.02 58.47
C VAL A 17 48.19 -3.84 56.98
N VAL A 18 49.48 -3.80 56.58
CA VAL A 18 49.87 -3.70 55.17
C VAL A 18 49.38 -4.92 54.37
N PHE A 19 49.55 -6.14 54.88
CA PHE A 19 49.03 -7.34 54.22
C PHE A 19 47.49 -7.35 54.14
N ALA A 20 46.79 -6.93 55.20
CA ALA A 20 45.33 -6.84 55.19
C ALA A 20 44.83 -5.82 54.14
N LEU A 21 45.47 -4.66 54.04
CA LEU A 21 45.16 -3.64 53.03
C LEU A 21 45.48 -4.13 51.61
N LEU A 22 46.61 -4.82 51.41
CA LEU A 22 46.97 -5.44 50.13
C LEU A 22 45.98 -6.53 49.71
N SER A 23 45.57 -7.41 50.63
CA SER A 23 44.55 -8.43 50.37
C SER A 23 43.20 -7.81 50.03
N ALA A 24 42.76 -6.77 50.76
CA ALA A 24 41.52 -6.07 50.47
C ALA A 24 41.57 -5.36 49.09
N ALA A 25 42.69 -4.72 48.76
CA ALA A 25 42.90 -4.10 47.46
C ALA A 25 42.86 -5.15 46.33
N LEU A 26 43.53 -6.29 46.49
CA LEU A 26 43.57 -7.36 45.49
C LEU A 26 42.18 -7.98 45.26
N VAL A 27 41.42 -8.23 46.32
CA VAL A 27 40.01 -8.68 46.21
C VAL A 27 39.17 -7.62 45.49
N SER A 28 39.34 -6.34 45.82
CA SER A 28 38.58 -5.26 45.17
C SER A 28 38.92 -5.13 43.67
N ILE A 29 40.19 -5.31 43.28
CA ILE A 29 40.63 -5.30 41.89
C ILE A 29 40.06 -6.52 41.15
N PHE A 30 40.12 -7.70 41.76
CA PHE A 30 39.59 -8.92 41.16
C PHE A 30 38.08 -8.83 40.92
N LEU A 31 37.31 -8.37 41.91
CA LEU A 31 35.86 -8.14 41.78
C LEU A 31 35.55 -7.13 40.68
N ARG A 32 36.26 -5.98 40.64
CA ARG A 32 36.08 -4.98 39.58
C ARG A 32 36.46 -5.52 38.19
N SER A 33 37.54 -6.30 38.07
CA SER A 33 37.95 -6.91 36.79
C SER A 33 36.96 -7.97 36.31
N SER A 34 36.38 -8.74 37.23
CA SER A 34 35.37 -9.74 36.93
C SER A 34 34.09 -9.07 36.44
N GLU A 35 33.64 -8.02 37.13
CA GLU A 35 32.48 -7.22 36.72
C GLU A 35 32.70 -6.55 35.36
N ALA A 36 33.87 -5.97 35.12
CA ALA A 36 34.21 -5.36 33.83
C ALA A 36 34.20 -6.38 32.68
N THR A 37 34.71 -7.59 32.91
CA THR A 37 34.71 -8.69 31.92
C THR A 37 33.28 -9.14 31.62
N LEU A 38 32.43 -9.27 32.64
CA LEU A 38 31.01 -9.61 32.48
C LEU A 38 30.27 -8.54 31.67
N ARG A 39 30.51 -7.26 31.97
CA ARG A 39 29.92 -6.13 31.20
C ARG A 39 30.36 -6.14 29.74
N LEU A 40 31.63 -6.38 29.46
CA LEU A 40 32.16 -6.46 28.09
C LEU A 40 31.53 -7.62 27.29
N GLN A 41 31.27 -8.75 27.93
CA GLN A 41 30.58 -9.89 27.29
C GLN A 41 29.07 -9.69 27.15
N ALA A 42 28.47 -8.85 28.00
CA ALA A 42 27.03 -8.59 28.03
C ALA A 42 26.58 -7.61 26.93
N ILE A 43 27.43 -6.65 26.53
CA ILE A 43 27.11 -5.64 25.51
C ILE A 43 26.71 -6.27 24.16
N PRO A 44 27.53 -7.13 23.51
CA PRO A 44 27.15 -7.69 22.21
C PRO A 44 25.94 -8.63 22.30
N LYS A 45 25.72 -9.27 23.46
CA LYS A 45 24.53 -10.09 23.71
C LYS A 45 23.27 -9.24 23.80
N ALA A 46 23.32 -8.13 24.54
CA ALA A 46 22.21 -7.18 24.62
C ALA A 46 21.88 -6.59 23.24
N ALA A 47 22.89 -6.26 22.43
CA ALA A 47 22.70 -5.80 21.06
C ALA A 47 21.96 -6.84 20.19
N ALA A 48 22.43 -8.10 20.17
CA ALA A 48 21.76 -9.15 19.40
C ALA A 48 20.32 -9.43 19.89
N LEU A 49 20.07 -9.34 21.20
CA LEU A 49 18.72 -9.46 21.76
C LEU A 49 17.81 -8.28 21.37
N ALA A 50 18.37 -7.07 21.25
CA ALA A 50 17.66 -5.89 20.78
C ALA A 50 17.27 -6.04 19.30
N GLU A 51 18.17 -6.53 18.44
CA GLU A 51 17.87 -6.85 17.02
C GLU A 51 16.77 -7.90 16.92
N GLY A 52 16.86 -8.99 17.68
CA GLY A 52 15.81 -10.01 17.72
C GLY A 52 14.46 -9.44 18.20
N GLY A 53 14.48 -8.45 19.09
CA GLY A 53 13.28 -7.75 19.56
C GLY A 53 12.67 -6.87 18.46
N LEU A 54 13.52 -6.20 17.69
CA LEU A 54 13.09 -5.39 16.55
C LEU A 54 12.49 -6.25 15.43
N ASP A 55 13.13 -7.35 15.09
CA ASP A 55 12.64 -8.31 14.10
C ASP A 55 11.30 -8.91 14.54
N GLN A 56 11.17 -9.26 15.83
CA GLN A 56 9.90 -9.76 16.37
C GLN A 56 8.81 -8.69 16.34
N ALA A 57 9.13 -7.45 16.72
CA ALA A 57 8.21 -6.32 16.62
C ALA A 57 7.71 -6.13 15.19
N GLY A 58 8.62 -6.14 14.21
CA GLY A 58 8.29 -6.03 12.80
C GLY A 58 7.31 -7.11 12.35
N ARG A 59 7.60 -8.39 12.67
CA ARG A 59 6.71 -9.52 12.36
C ARG A 59 5.33 -9.38 13.01
N ASN A 60 5.28 -8.99 14.28
CA ASN A 60 4.01 -8.85 15.00
C ASN A 60 3.08 -7.81 14.37
N LEU A 61 3.61 -6.75 13.77
CA LEU A 61 2.81 -5.68 13.14
C LEU A 61 2.29 -6.05 11.75
N ILE A 62 2.99 -6.92 11.02
CA ILE A 62 2.66 -7.24 9.62
C ILE A 62 2.17 -8.68 9.41
N GLN A 63 1.95 -9.43 10.50
CA GLN A 63 1.55 -10.83 10.43
C GLN A 63 0.25 -11.03 9.66
N ALA A 64 0.23 -11.86 8.62
CA ALA A 64 -0.98 -12.16 7.84
C ALA A 64 -2.17 -12.54 8.74
N ASN A 65 -1.99 -13.49 9.67
CA ASN A 65 -3.04 -13.86 10.61
C ASN A 65 -3.37 -12.72 11.57
N LEU A 66 -4.53 -12.07 11.35
CA LEU A 66 -4.96 -10.90 12.10
C LEU A 66 -5.24 -11.17 13.58
N SER A 67 -5.59 -12.40 13.97
CA SER A 67 -5.79 -12.75 15.39
C SER A 67 -4.50 -12.71 16.20
N ALA A 68 -3.35 -12.87 15.52
CA ALA A 68 -2.02 -12.82 16.10
C ALA A 68 -1.27 -11.51 15.78
N ARG A 69 -1.79 -10.69 14.85
CA ARG A 69 -1.24 -9.36 14.53
C ARG A 69 -1.47 -8.43 15.71
N GLN A 70 -0.40 -7.77 16.17
CA GLN A 70 -0.50 -6.77 17.24
C GLN A 70 -0.73 -5.38 16.64
N THR A 71 -1.53 -4.56 17.34
CA THR A 71 -1.61 -3.11 17.08
C THR A 71 -0.31 -2.44 17.49
N CYS A 72 0.03 -1.31 16.88
CA CYS A 72 1.17 -0.50 17.30
C CYS A 72 1.03 -0.04 18.75
N VAL A 73 -0.16 0.41 19.16
CA VAL A 73 -0.41 0.87 20.54
C VAL A 73 -0.18 -0.24 21.57
N ASN A 74 -0.57 -1.48 21.26
CA ASN A 74 -0.44 -2.62 22.18
C ASN A 74 0.75 -3.53 21.85
N LEU A 75 1.72 -3.04 21.08
CA LEU A 75 2.93 -3.79 20.76
C LEU A 75 3.77 -3.98 22.02
N ALA A 76 3.68 -5.18 22.59
CA ALA A 76 4.42 -5.59 23.77
C ALA A 76 4.60 -7.11 23.75
N THR A 77 5.82 -7.58 23.48
CA THR A 77 6.21 -8.99 23.57
C THR A 77 7.56 -9.10 24.27
N THR A 78 7.70 -10.01 25.22
CA THR A 78 8.98 -10.30 25.89
C THR A 78 9.32 -11.76 25.75
N THR A 79 10.47 -12.04 25.14
CA THR A 79 11.04 -13.38 25.01
C THR A 79 12.19 -13.51 26.00
N THR A 80 12.01 -14.35 27.02
CA THR A 80 13.05 -14.64 28.02
C THR A 80 13.90 -15.81 27.56
N LEU A 81 15.21 -15.61 27.46
CA LEU A 81 16.20 -16.62 27.10
C LEU A 81 17.17 -16.83 28.26
N SER A 82 17.90 -17.95 28.26
CA SER A 82 18.94 -18.23 29.25
C SER A 82 20.07 -17.18 29.26
N THR A 83 20.24 -16.45 28.15
CA THR A 83 21.26 -15.43 27.94
C THR A 83 20.78 -13.99 28.22
N GLY A 84 19.49 -13.78 28.44
CA GLY A 84 18.90 -12.44 28.55
C GLY A 84 17.45 -12.36 28.06
N ASN A 85 16.89 -11.15 28.09
CA ASN A 85 15.55 -10.89 27.55
C ASN A 85 15.65 -10.13 26.23
N SER A 86 14.82 -10.52 25.27
CA SER A 86 14.55 -9.77 24.04
C SER A 86 13.12 -9.25 24.12
N ILE A 87 12.95 -7.92 24.05
CA ILE A 87 11.67 -7.25 24.20
C ILE A 87 11.35 -6.51 22.91
N ALA A 88 10.17 -6.76 22.37
CA ALA A 88 9.55 -6.04 21.27
C ALA A 88 8.49 -5.10 21.84
N ALA A 89 8.67 -3.80 21.65
CA ALA A 89 7.78 -2.79 22.21
C ALA A 89 7.49 -1.65 21.23
N ARG A 90 6.43 -0.90 21.49
CA ARG A 90 6.24 0.43 20.90
C ARG A 90 7.29 1.40 21.46
N ALA A 91 7.93 2.19 20.61
CA ALA A 91 8.81 3.27 21.04
C ALA A 91 8.05 4.31 21.88
N SER A 92 8.55 4.60 23.08
CA SER A 92 7.89 5.46 24.08
C SER A 92 8.35 6.92 24.04
N ASN A 93 9.51 7.18 23.47
CA ASN A 93 10.08 8.51 23.22
C ASN A 93 9.42 9.25 22.04
N ILE A 94 8.53 8.59 21.29
CA ILE A 94 7.80 9.19 20.16
C ILE A 94 6.36 9.47 20.56
N ALA A 95 5.99 10.76 20.58
CA ALA A 95 4.62 11.17 20.82
C ALA A 95 3.70 10.79 19.64
N ASN A 96 2.46 10.38 19.93
CA ASN A 96 1.45 9.97 18.95
C ASN A 96 1.97 8.87 18.00
N ASN A 97 2.20 7.67 18.56
CA ASN A 97 2.71 6.48 17.88
C ASN A 97 1.62 5.38 17.91
N PRO A 98 1.10 4.90 16.76
CA PRO A 98 1.59 5.07 15.39
C PRO A 98 1.45 6.50 14.88
N ARG A 99 2.43 6.93 14.07
CA ARG A 99 2.48 8.28 13.54
C ARG A 99 1.74 8.35 12.21
N TYR A 100 0.59 9.01 12.21
CA TYR A 100 -0.17 9.36 11.01
C TYR A 100 0.04 10.85 10.71
N ALA A 101 0.83 11.14 9.67
CA ALA A 101 1.32 12.50 9.42
C ALA A 101 1.26 12.87 7.94
N TYR A 102 1.06 14.15 7.70
CA TYR A 102 0.92 14.72 6.36
C TYR A 102 1.52 16.13 6.31
N ALA A 103 2.17 16.46 5.20
CA ALA A 103 2.54 17.81 4.79
C ALA A 103 2.46 17.94 3.27
N VAL A 104 2.81 19.10 2.72
CA VAL A 104 2.92 19.31 1.26
C VAL A 104 4.35 19.66 0.86
N LEU A 105 4.76 19.21 -0.32
CA LEU A 105 6.05 19.61 -0.91
C LEU A 105 6.08 21.11 -1.18
N THR A 106 7.19 21.75 -0.83
CA THR A 106 7.45 23.17 -1.18
C THR A 106 8.46 23.32 -2.32
N ALA A 107 9.15 22.23 -2.67
CA ALA A 107 10.04 22.14 -3.82
C ALA A 107 9.72 20.89 -4.65
N ALA A 108 9.82 21.01 -5.98
CA ALA A 108 9.64 19.89 -6.89
C ALA A 108 10.83 18.93 -6.83
N ILE A 109 10.58 17.64 -7.13
CA ILE A 109 11.60 16.60 -7.23
C ILE A 109 11.55 16.03 -8.65
N PRO A 110 12.54 16.33 -9.51
CA PRO A 110 12.60 15.78 -10.87
C PRO A 110 12.76 14.25 -10.86
N ASN A 111 12.16 13.58 -11.86
CA ASN A 111 12.23 12.13 -12.01
C ASN A 111 13.65 11.58 -12.23
N ASN A 112 14.57 12.39 -12.72
CA ASN A 112 15.94 12.01 -13.08
C ASN A 112 17.01 12.35 -12.03
N THR A 113 16.62 12.79 -10.83
CA THR A 113 17.56 13.14 -9.75
C THR A 113 17.26 12.41 -8.45
N SER A 114 18.31 12.11 -7.67
CA SER A 114 18.17 11.59 -6.31
C SER A 114 18.44 12.71 -5.32
N PRO A 115 17.39 13.30 -4.72
CA PRO A 115 17.56 14.40 -3.78
C PRO A 115 18.18 13.88 -2.47
N THR A 116 19.05 14.68 -1.87
CA THR A 116 19.59 14.41 -0.52
C THR A 116 18.65 14.92 0.59
N THR A 117 17.73 15.80 0.24
CA THR A 117 16.74 16.43 1.12
C THR A 117 15.38 16.57 0.44
N ILE A 118 14.31 16.47 1.21
CA ILE A 118 12.93 16.80 0.78
C ILE A 118 12.47 18.00 1.60
N THR A 119 12.01 19.06 0.92
CA THR A 119 11.47 20.25 1.58
C THR A 119 9.93 20.21 1.59
N VAL A 120 9.36 20.35 2.78
CA VAL A 120 7.94 20.31 3.08
C VAL A 120 7.48 21.58 3.79
N ALA A 121 6.17 21.81 3.82
CA ALA A 121 5.59 22.97 4.51
C ALA A 121 5.76 22.91 6.05
N ASP A 122 5.75 21.72 6.63
CA ASP A 122 5.97 21.49 8.05
C ASP A 122 6.57 20.08 8.23
N SER A 123 7.81 19.99 8.71
CA SER A 123 8.47 18.71 8.98
C SER A 123 8.18 18.15 10.38
N SER A 124 7.70 19.00 11.30
CA SER A 124 7.51 18.65 12.72
C SER A 124 6.39 17.63 12.95
N VAL A 125 5.50 17.49 11.95
CA VAL A 125 4.43 16.49 11.92
C VAL A 125 4.97 15.08 11.70
N PHE A 126 6.12 14.90 11.06
CA PHE A 126 6.69 13.57 10.80
C PHE A 126 7.44 13.01 12.00
N ALA A 127 7.71 11.71 11.98
CA ALA A 127 8.63 11.09 12.93
C ALA A 127 10.08 11.60 12.72
N PRO A 128 10.98 11.45 13.71
CA PRO A 128 12.38 11.90 13.58
C PRO A 128 13.10 11.37 12.34
N ASP A 129 12.77 10.15 11.93
CA ASP A 129 13.25 9.45 10.73
C ASP A 129 12.17 8.44 10.26
N GLY A 130 12.36 7.87 9.08
CA GLY A 130 11.51 6.80 8.57
C GLY A 130 11.12 6.99 7.11
N TRP A 131 9.85 6.74 6.81
CA TRP A 131 9.37 6.60 5.44
C TRP A 131 8.26 7.60 5.14
N VAL A 132 8.29 8.20 3.95
CA VAL A 132 7.21 9.04 3.42
C VAL A 132 6.83 8.60 2.01
N LEU A 133 5.56 8.73 1.67
CA LEU A 133 5.02 8.48 0.33
C LEU A 133 4.64 9.81 -0.30
N ILE A 134 5.05 10.01 -1.56
CA ILE A 134 4.65 11.14 -2.41
C ILE A 134 4.14 10.58 -3.72
N GLY A 135 2.88 10.85 -4.06
CA GLY A 135 2.19 10.07 -5.10
C GLY A 135 2.20 8.59 -4.71
N ARG A 136 2.82 7.74 -5.55
CA ARG A 136 3.08 6.31 -5.26
C ARG A 136 4.54 5.99 -4.95
N GLU A 137 5.41 6.99 -4.95
CA GLU A 137 6.84 6.81 -4.73
C GLU A 137 7.15 6.79 -3.23
N VAL A 138 7.99 5.84 -2.81
CA VAL A 138 8.42 5.69 -1.41
C VAL A 138 9.80 6.30 -1.24
N PHE A 139 9.90 7.22 -0.29
CA PHE A 139 11.15 7.83 0.14
C PHE A 139 11.45 7.42 1.58
N GLN A 140 12.73 7.18 1.86
CA GLN A 140 13.25 7.07 3.22
C GLN A 140 14.01 8.35 3.57
N TYR A 141 13.96 8.80 4.82
CA TYR A 141 14.79 9.88 5.35
C TYR A 141 15.38 9.47 6.70
N SER A 142 16.55 10.01 7.03
CA SER A 142 17.29 9.59 8.24
C SER A 142 17.25 10.60 9.38
N ARG A 143 16.80 11.84 9.14
CA ARG A 143 16.56 12.83 10.18
C ARG A 143 15.68 13.99 9.70
N ILE A 144 15.02 14.67 10.63
CA ILE A 144 14.52 16.03 10.44
C ILE A 144 15.69 17.00 10.63
N ALA A 145 16.04 17.77 9.59
CA ALA A 145 17.16 18.73 9.65
C ALA A 145 16.73 20.08 10.24
N ASP A 146 15.53 20.53 9.89
CA ASP A 146 14.88 21.75 10.38
C ASP A 146 13.36 21.63 10.22
N VAL A 147 12.60 22.68 10.56
CA VAL A 147 11.12 22.73 10.53
C VAL A 147 10.48 22.56 9.14
N THR A 148 11.27 22.53 8.08
CA THR A 148 10.81 22.35 6.69
C THR A 148 11.55 21.23 5.94
N THR A 149 12.59 20.64 6.51
CA THR A 149 13.51 19.77 5.74
C THR A 149 13.65 18.38 6.34
N LEU A 150 13.32 17.37 5.54
CA LEU A 150 13.71 15.97 5.76
C LEU A 150 15.05 15.72 5.06
N ALA A 151 16.03 15.14 5.76
CA ALA A 151 17.39 14.97 5.25
C ALA A 151 17.88 13.53 5.29
N GLY A 152 18.95 13.26 4.51
CA GLY A 152 19.48 11.91 4.35
C GLY A 152 18.53 11.03 3.55
N VAL A 153 17.96 11.62 2.51
CA VAL A 153 16.89 11.00 1.73
C VAL A 153 17.44 9.90 0.83
N MET A 154 16.71 8.78 0.79
CA MET A 154 16.85 7.74 -0.22
C MET A 154 15.54 7.60 -0.98
N ARG A 155 15.66 7.50 -2.30
CA ARG A 155 14.57 7.60 -3.26
C ARG A 155 14.19 6.23 -3.82
N ALA A 156 12.98 6.08 -4.38
CA ALA A 156 12.53 4.87 -5.08
C ALA A 156 12.76 3.59 -4.25
N GLN A 157 12.37 3.64 -2.98
CA GLN A 157 12.53 2.51 -2.08
C GLN A 157 11.36 1.53 -2.21
N ASP A 158 11.48 0.33 -1.62
CA ASP A 158 10.36 -0.64 -1.51
C ASP A 158 9.74 -1.02 -2.87
N GLY A 159 10.57 -1.17 -3.90
CA GLY A 159 10.11 -1.49 -5.26
C GLY A 159 9.27 -0.40 -5.92
N SER A 160 9.24 0.82 -5.35
CA SER A 160 8.65 1.98 -6.02
C SER A 160 9.59 2.53 -7.09
N VAL A 161 9.02 3.33 -7.99
CA VAL A 161 9.71 3.87 -9.15
C VAL A 161 9.86 5.38 -9.00
N ALA A 162 11.00 5.89 -9.45
CA ALA A 162 11.30 7.31 -9.49
C ALA A 162 10.31 8.04 -10.42
N SER A 163 9.45 8.90 -9.86
CA SER A 163 8.52 9.75 -10.60
C SER A 163 8.64 11.24 -10.25
N GLU A 164 8.25 12.11 -11.16
CA GLU A 164 8.31 13.56 -10.99
C GLU A 164 7.31 13.98 -9.91
N GLN A 165 7.81 14.62 -8.87
CA GLN A 165 6.98 15.17 -7.80
C GLN A 165 6.89 16.69 -7.95
N VAL A 166 5.68 17.22 -7.95
CA VAL A 166 5.42 18.65 -8.14
C VAL A 166 5.26 19.38 -6.80
N VAL A 167 5.49 20.69 -6.81
CA VAL A 167 5.20 21.56 -5.65
C VAL A 167 3.73 21.41 -5.25
N GLY A 168 3.51 21.33 -3.93
CA GLY A 168 2.21 21.10 -3.32
C GLY A 168 1.75 19.66 -3.34
N ALA A 169 2.53 18.68 -3.83
CA ALA A 169 2.16 17.28 -3.74
C ALA A 169 2.11 16.81 -2.28
N THR A 170 1.20 15.89 -1.99
CA THR A 170 0.99 15.35 -0.65
C THR A 170 2.18 14.50 -0.25
N VAL A 171 2.82 14.85 0.86
CA VAL A 171 3.83 14.02 1.54
C VAL A 171 3.15 13.36 2.72
N SER A 172 3.08 12.04 2.70
CA SER A 172 2.28 11.26 3.63
C SER A 172 3.12 10.24 4.38
N GLN A 173 2.79 10.01 5.66
CA GLN A 173 3.43 9.02 6.50
C GLN A 173 2.38 8.31 7.33
N TYR A 174 2.48 6.98 7.38
CA TYR A 174 1.78 6.18 8.37
C TYR A 174 2.68 5.04 8.80
N GLN A 175 3.31 5.19 9.97
CA GLN A 175 4.26 4.21 10.50
C GLN A 175 4.15 4.04 12.00
N CYS A 176 4.38 2.81 12.46
CA CYS A 176 4.60 2.49 13.86
C CYS A 176 6.10 2.55 14.16
N TYR A 177 6.50 3.35 15.13
CA TYR A 177 7.88 3.39 15.58
C TYR A 177 8.09 2.30 16.64
N ILE A 178 8.85 1.27 16.29
CA ILE A 178 9.08 0.10 17.13
C ILE A 178 10.41 0.20 17.87
N ALA A 179 10.51 -0.45 19.02
CA ALA A 179 11.69 -0.56 19.84
C ALA A 179 11.99 -2.03 20.16
N GLY A 180 13.20 -2.47 19.81
CA GLY A 180 13.78 -3.73 20.25
C GLY A 180 14.70 -3.48 21.44
N ILE A 181 14.37 -4.01 22.61
CA ILE A 181 15.14 -3.83 23.84
C ILE A 181 15.76 -5.15 24.24
N GLY A 182 17.09 -5.21 24.23
CA GLY A 182 17.87 -6.36 24.67
C GLY A 182 18.46 -6.14 26.05
N GLN A 183 18.29 -7.13 26.93
CA GLN A 183 18.81 -7.11 28.29
C GLN A 183 19.69 -8.34 28.51
N SER A 184 20.97 -8.16 28.82
CA SER A 184 21.87 -9.28 29.10
C SER A 184 22.85 -8.97 30.23
N PRO A 185 23.09 -9.89 31.17
CA PRO A 185 22.26 -11.06 31.50
C PRO A 185 20.86 -10.65 31.98
N ALA A 186 19.93 -11.61 32.12
CA ALA A 186 18.55 -11.32 32.54
C ALA A 186 18.44 -10.77 33.98
N THR A 187 19.50 -10.90 34.79
CA THR A 187 19.59 -10.39 36.16
C THR A 187 20.92 -9.66 36.39
N ASN A 188 20.96 -8.82 37.43
CA ASN A 188 22.01 -7.85 37.78
C ASN A 188 23.45 -8.44 37.76
N PRO A 189 24.45 -7.78 37.13
CA PRO A 189 24.37 -6.51 36.38
C PRO A 189 23.84 -6.68 34.96
N VAL A 190 22.78 -5.93 34.62
CA VAL A 190 22.12 -5.95 33.30
C VAL A 190 22.72 -4.88 32.40
N SER A 191 23.26 -5.28 31.25
CA SER A 191 23.49 -4.37 30.12
C SER A 191 22.21 -4.28 29.29
N ILE A 192 21.81 -3.05 28.96
CA ILE A 192 20.62 -2.78 28.15
C ILE A 192 21.06 -2.17 26.81
N ARG A 193 20.39 -2.58 25.73
CA ARG A 193 20.47 -1.96 24.40
C ARG A 193 19.08 -1.77 23.85
N GLU A 194 18.83 -0.62 23.24
CA GLU A 194 17.56 -0.30 22.60
C GLU A 194 17.79 0.17 21.17
N TYR A 195 17.20 -0.54 20.23
CA TYR A 195 17.21 -0.22 18.81
C TYR A 195 15.81 0.17 18.37
N GLN A 196 15.67 1.21 17.55
CA GLN A 196 14.36 1.66 17.06
C GLN A 196 14.31 1.79 15.55
N GLN A 197 13.11 1.62 14.98
CA GLN A 197 12.85 1.71 13.55
C GLN A 197 11.39 2.10 13.27
N GLY A 198 11.16 2.89 12.21
CA GLY A 198 9.83 3.17 11.67
C GLY A 198 9.33 2.05 10.73
N MET A 199 8.21 1.42 11.08
CA MET A 199 7.53 0.37 10.32
C MET A 199 6.25 0.91 9.68
N ARG A 200 6.22 1.04 8.35
CA ARG A 200 5.02 1.46 7.61
C ARG A 200 3.84 0.51 7.86
N GLN A 201 2.65 1.09 7.98
CA GLN A 201 1.43 0.34 8.26
C GLN A 201 0.59 0.20 6.99
N PRO A 202 -0.01 -0.99 6.74
CA PRO A 202 -0.91 -1.19 5.60
C PRO A 202 -2.24 -0.47 5.85
N VAL A 203 -2.82 0.10 4.80
CA VAL A 203 -4.11 0.79 4.81
C VAL A 203 -4.92 0.33 3.62
N LEU A 204 -6.23 0.13 3.83
CA LEU A 204 -7.17 -0.12 2.75
C LEU A 204 -8.28 0.93 2.79
N PHE A 205 -8.75 1.31 1.61
CA PHE A 205 -9.92 2.15 1.41
C PHE A 205 -10.97 1.33 0.68
N ALA A 206 -12.16 1.24 1.26
CA ALA A 206 -13.33 0.65 0.62
C ALA A 206 -14.40 1.73 0.43
N VAL A 207 -15.05 1.74 -0.73
CA VAL A 207 -16.15 2.66 -1.03
C VAL A 207 -17.39 1.89 -1.45
N GLY A 208 -18.58 2.47 -1.25
CA GLY A 208 -19.83 1.77 -1.51
C GLY A 208 -21.06 2.66 -1.58
N GLN A 209 -22.22 2.02 -1.45
CA GLN A 209 -23.54 2.67 -1.54
C GLN A 209 -23.74 3.77 -0.48
N SER A 210 -24.63 4.71 -0.78
CA SER A 210 -25.01 5.81 0.13
C SER A 210 -23.83 6.63 0.65
N GLY A 211 -22.82 6.85 -0.20
CA GLY A 211 -21.61 7.60 0.15
C GLY A 211 -20.71 6.90 1.16
N THR A 212 -20.79 5.57 1.30
CA THR A 212 -19.99 4.81 2.25
C THR A 212 -18.51 4.90 1.89
N VAL A 213 -17.69 5.34 2.83
CA VAL A 213 -16.22 5.21 2.78
C VAL A 213 -15.74 4.58 4.08
N LEU A 214 -14.98 3.49 3.96
CA LEU A 214 -14.33 2.82 5.07
C LEU A 214 -12.82 2.85 4.87
N ARG A 215 -12.09 3.04 5.97
CA ARG A 215 -10.64 2.90 6.03
C ARG A 215 -10.28 1.77 6.98
N TRP A 216 -9.53 0.79 6.51
CA TRP A 216 -8.92 -0.22 7.35
C TRP A 216 -7.66 0.34 7.99
N ASN A 217 -7.45 0.01 9.27
CA ASN A 217 -6.25 0.37 10.03
C ASN A 217 -6.04 1.89 10.12
N ALA A 218 -7.03 2.58 10.69
CA ALA A 218 -6.94 4.01 10.97
C ALA A 218 -6.20 4.28 12.28
N GLU A 219 -5.68 5.49 12.45
CA GLU A 219 -4.96 5.91 13.68
C GLU A 219 -5.80 5.67 14.96
N THR A 220 -7.11 5.89 14.87
CA THR A 220 -8.04 5.70 16.00
C THR A 220 -8.65 4.29 16.07
N ALA A 221 -8.33 3.41 15.11
CA ALA A 221 -8.94 2.09 14.95
C ALA A 221 -7.98 1.14 14.21
N GLU A 222 -6.88 0.78 14.88
CA GLU A 222 -5.94 -0.22 14.38
C GLU A 222 -6.61 -1.59 14.29
N LEU A 223 -6.27 -2.36 13.25
CA LEU A 223 -6.86 -3.69 12.98
C LEU A 223 -8.40 -3.72 12.92
N ALA A 224 -9.01 -2.61 12.49
CA ALA A 224 -10.44 -2.52 12.30
C ALA A 224 -10.78 -1.61 11.11
N TRP A 225 -12.00 -1.79 10.59
CA TRP A 225 -12.63 -0.86 9.64
C TRP A 225 -13.19 0.34 10.41
N ALA A 226 -12.89 1.55 9.95
CA ALA A 226 -13.47 2.79 10.46
C ALA A 226 -14.15 3.56 9.32
N SER A 227 -15.32 4.12 9.60
CA SER A 227 -16.02 4.98 8.64
C SER A 227 -15.32 6.33 8.51
N GLN A 228 -15.24 6.86 7.29
CA GLN A 228 -14.84 8.22 7.00
C GLN A 228 -16.01 8.97 6.35
N ALA A 229 -16.19 10.24 6.72
CA ALA A 229 -17.20 11.08 6.07
C ALA A 229 -16.80 11.37 4.62
N SER A 230 -17.71 11.04 3.69
CA SER A 230 -17.56 11.26 2.25
C SER A 230 -18.07 12.63 1.77
N GLY A 231 -18.89 13.28 2.60
CA GLY A 231 -19.61 14.52 2.24
C GLY A 231 -20.72 14.34 1.20
N THR A 232 -21.04 13.10 0.79
CA THR A 232 -22.08 12.79 -0.19
C THR A 232 -22.93 11.61 0.26
N THR A 233 -24.13 11.48 -0.27
CA THR A 233 -25.00 10.29 -0.11
C THR A 233 -25.12 9.49 -1.42
N LEU A 234 -24.37 9.88 -2.45
CA LEU A 234 -24.35 9.19 -3.73
C LEU A 234 -23.59 7.87 -3.61
N ASP A 235 -24.03 6.86 -4.36
CA ASP A 235 -23.30 5.60 -4.43
C ASP A 235 -21.91 5.84 -5.02
N LEU A 236 -20.87 5.38 -4.31
CA LEU A 236 -19.49 5.40 -4.78
C LEU A 236 -19.15 4.06 -5.42
N TYR A 237 -18.69 4.06 -6.66
CA TYR A 237 -18.48 2.84 -7.45
C TYR A 237 -17.03 2.34 -7.46
N ALA A 238 -16.06 3.25 -7.57
CA ALA A 238 -14.64 2.89 -7.59
C ALA A 238 -13.78 3.85 -6.77
N VAL A 239 -12.66 3.34 -6.25
CA VAL A 239 -11.65 4.11 -5.51
C VAL A 239 -10.24 3.77 -5.99
N SER A 240 -9.38 4.78 -6.10
CA SER A 240 -7.95 4.64 -6.38
C SER A 240 -7.16 5.53 -5.42
N ALA A 241 -6.46 4.89 -4.49
CA ALA A 241 -5.56 5.55 -3.55
C ALA A 241 -4.15 5.65 -4.14
N LEU A 242 -3.53 6.82 -3.99
CA LEU A 242 -2.11 7.03 -4.28
C LEU A 242 -1.28 6.76 -3.04
N ASN A 243 -1.73 7.29 -1.90
CA ASN A 243 -1.08 7.14 -0.60
C ASN A 243 -2.09 7.30 0.55
N TYR A 244 -1.58 7.43 1.78
CA TYR A 244 -2.39 7.47 3.00
C TYR A 244 -3.33 8.69 3.13
N HIS A 245 -3.10 9.74 2.36
CA HIS A 245 -3.79 11.02 2.44
C HIS A 245 -4.20 11.57 1.07
N GLU A 246 -4.12 10.76 0.02
CA GLU A 246 -4.48 11.16 -1.33
C GLU A 246 -5.13 10.02 -2.10
N ALA A 247 -6.39 10.21 -2.48
CA ALA A 247 -7.19 9.22 -3.18
C ALA A 247 -8.34 9.88 -3.96
N TRP A 248 -8.82 9.18 -4.98
CA TRP A 248 -10.00 9.54 -5.76
C TRP A 248 -11.05 8.45 -5.69
N ALA A 249 -12.31 8.85 -5.60
CA ALA A 249 -13.45 7.98 -5.78
C ALA A 249 -14.43 8.60 -6.78
N VAL A 250 -15.16 7.74 -7.49
CA VAL A 250 -16.17 8.13 -8.48
C VAL A 250 -17.56 7.69 -8.04
N ALA A 251 -18.57 8.46 -8.40
CA ALA A 251 -19.92 8.29 -7.89
C ALA A 251 -21.00 8.23 -8.99
N SER A 252 -22.20 7.83 -8.56
CA SER A 252 -23.44 8.00 -9.33
C SER A 252 -23.73 9.48 -9.63
N GLN A 253 -24.46 9.73 -10.71
CA GLN A 253 -24.86 11.07 -11.12
C GLN A 253 -25.86 11.71 -10.12
N SER A 254 -25.87 13.05 -10.00
CA SER A 254 -26.79 13.74 -9.09
C SER A 254 -27.58 14.93 -9.63
N SER A 255 -27.43 15.32 -10.91
CA SER A 255 -28.37 16.20 -11.65
C SER A 255 -27.81 16.72 -12.98
N SER A 256 -26.54 17.13 -13.06
CA SER A 256 -25.94 17.65 -14.32
C SER A 256 -24.41 17.70 -14.34
N ALA A 257 -23.73 17.12 -13.35
CA ALA A 257 -22.28 17.16 -13.22
C ALA A 257 -21.76 15.78 -12.81
N TYR A 258 -20.59 15.42 -13.31
CA TYR A 258 -19.91 14.19 -12.92
C TYR A 258 -19.49 14.32 -11.46
N GLN A 259 -19.74 13.26 -10.69
CA GLN A 259 -19.59 13.27 -9.24
C GLN A 259 -18.38 12.45 -8.83
N PHE A 260 -17.56 13.03 -7.96
CA PHE A 260 -16.37 12.43 -7.41
C PHE A 260 -16.31 12.68 -5.91
N ALA A 261 -15.45 11.95 -5.22
CA ALA A 261 -14.96 12.30 -3.90
C ALA A 261 -13.43 12.26 -3.90
N ARG A 262 -12.78 13.22 -3.26
CA ARG A 262 -11.31 13.28 -3.20
C ARG A 262 -10.84 13.36 -1.75
N LEU A 263 -9.89 12.51 -1.40
CA LEU A 263 -9.14 12.61 -0.16
C LEU A 263 -7.89 13.45 -0.41
N GLN A 264 -7.67 14.49 0.41
CA GLN A 264 -6.44 15.28 0.42
C GLN A 264 -6.09 15.72 1.84
N GLY A 265 -4.93 15.27 2.34
CA GLY A 265 -4.48 15.55 3.70
C GLY A 265 -5.34 14.84 4.75
N ASN A 266 -5.44 15.45 5.94
CA ASN A 266 -6.20 14.91 7.08
C ASN A 266 -7.69 15.25 7.08
N ALA A 267 -8.14 16.04 6.11
CA ALA A 267 -9.54 16.42 6.02
C ALA A 267 -10.42 15.22 5.63
N PRO A 268 -11.73 15.25 5.99
CA PRO A 268 -12.70 14.34 5.39
C PRO A 268 -12.66 14.38 3.86
N TRP A 269 -13.17 13.34 3.23
CA TRP A 269 -13.28 13.29 1.78
C TRP A 269 -14.15 14.45 1.28
N LEU A 270 -13.69 15.12 0.24
CA LEU A 270 -14.37 16.26 -0.36
C LEU A 270 -15.22 15.79 -1.54
N PRO A 271 -16.55 16.00 -1.53
CA PRO A 271 -17.40 15.74 -2.69
C PRO A 271 -17.14 16.80 -3.76
N ILE A 272 -17.05 16.38 -5.02
CA ILE A 272 -16.71 17.24 -6.16
C ILE A 272 -17.73 17.02 -7.28
N ALA A 273 -18.19 18.12 -7.87
CA ALA A 273 -19.05 18.13 -9.04
C ALA A 273 -18.31 18.80 -10.21
N ALA A 274 -17.98 18.04 -11.26
CA ALA A 274 -17.37 18.56 -12.48
C ALA A 274 -18.42 18.75 -13.58
N ALA A 275 -18.70 20.00 -13.95
CA ALA A 275 -19.73 20.38 -14.92
C ALA A 275 -19.22 20.26 -16.36
N LEU A 276 -19.18 19.03 -16.89
CA LEU A 276 -18.68 18.71 -18.25
C LEU A 276 -19.78 18.32 -19.25
N GLY A 277 -21.05 18.64 -18.95
CA GLY A 277 -22.20 18.29 -19.78
C GLY A 277 -23.13 17.27 -19.11
N ASN A 278 -23.89 16.51 -19.90
CA ASN A 278 -24.88 15.54 -19.38
C ASN A 278 -24.17 14.38 -18.66
N ALA A 279 -23.94 14.55 -17.36
CA ALA A 279 -23.27 13.57 -16.54
C ALA A 279 -24.00 12.23 -16.55
N VAL A 280 -23.22 11.17 -16.37
CA VAL A 280 -23.67 9.78 -16.21
C VAL A 280 -22.87 9.16 -15.07
N ASP A 281 -23.30 7.99 -14.60
CA ASP A 281 -22.60 7.26 -13.55
C ASP A 281 -21.17 6.92 -13.98
N LEU A 282 -20.22 7.25 -13.11
CA LEU A 282 -18.82 6.86 -13.25
C LEU A 282 -18.58 5.58 -12.46
N LEU A 283 -17.99 4.60 -13.12
CA LEU A 283 -17.90 3.21 -12.64
C LEU A 283 -16.48 2.81 -12.27
N GLY A 284 -15.47 3.42 -12.90
CA GLY A 284 -14.06 3.12 -12.68
C GLY A 284 -13.22 4.38 -12.52
N VAL A 285 -12.18 4.31 -11.69
CA VAL A 285 -11.22 5.39 -11.49
C VAL A 285 -9.83 4.82 -11.30
N ASP A 286 -8.83 5.48 -11.88
CA ASP A 286 -7.43 5.22 -11.60
C ASP A 286 -6.65 6.53 -11.57
N ALA A 287 -6.10 6.87 -10.41
CA ALA A 287 -5.14 7.95 -10.31
C ALA A 287 -3.81 7.42 -10.83
N THR A 288 -3.13 8.06 -11.78
CA THR A 288 -1.80 7.62 -12.27
C THR A 288 -0.71 8.12 -11.33
N SER A 289 -0.84 9.37 -10.88
CA SER A 289 0.08 10.05 -10.00
C SER A 289 -0.61 11.22 -9.30
N SER A 290 0.13 12.04 -8.54
CA SER A 290 -0.40 13.30 -8.01
C SER A 290 -0.68 14.37 -9.09
N LYS A 291 -0.32 14.11 -10.35
CA LYS A 291 -0.53 15.01 -11.51
C LYS A 291 -1.71 14.60 -12.39
N GLU A 292 -2.15 13.34 -12.31
CA GLU A 292 -3.15 12.81 -13.25
C GLU A 292 -4.05 11.74 -12.62
N ALA A 293 -5.33 11.78 -13.00
CA ALA A 293 -6.27 10.71 -12.74
C ALA A 293 -7.23 10.51 -13.92
N TRP A 294 -7.74 9.29 -14.07
CA TRP A 294 -8.67 8.89 -15.12
C TRP A 294 -9.94 8.33 -14.51
N ALA A 295 -11.07 8.63 -15.13
CA ALA A 295 -12.36 8.08 -14.74
C ALA A 295 -13.13 7.60 -15.97
N VAL A 296 -13.87 6.51 -15.79
CA VAL A 296 -14.66 5.86 -16.84
C VAL A 296 -16.03 5.53 -16.30
N GLY A 297 -17.01 5.37 -17.19
CA GLY A 297 -18.37 5.11 -16.74
C GLY A 297 -19.33 4.66 -17.82
N ARG A 298 -20.62 4.81 -17.51
CA ARG A 298 -21.70 4.51 -18.46
C ARG A 298 -21.58 5.37 -19.71
N LYS A 299 -22.15 4.90 -20.81
CA LYS A 299 -22.22 5.68 -22.04
C LYS A 299 -23.17 6.87 -21.90
N GLN A 300 -22.81 7.97 -22.54
CA GLN A 300 -23.63 9.14 -22.73
C GLN A 300 -24.21 9.12 -24.15
N GLY A 301 -25.46 8.65 -24.30
CA GLY A 301 -26.04 8.41 -25.62
C GLY A 301 -25.21 7.36 -26.39
N ASN A 302 -24.56 7.78 -27.49
CA ASN A 302 -23.70 6.93 -28.32
C ASN A 302 -22.19 7.10 -28.03
N ASN A 303 -21.84 7.88 -27.01
CA ASN A 303 -20.46 8.16 -26.65
C ASN A 303 -20.09 7.42 -25.37
N THR A 304 -18.97 6.70 -25.39
CA THR A 304 -18.34 6.15 -24.19
C THR A 304 -17.90 7.29 -23.27
N THR A 305 -17.90 7.10 -21.96
CA THR A 305 -17.40 8.10 -21.01
C THR A 305 -15.98 7.78 -20.59
N ILE A 306 -15.02 8.64 -20.99
CA ILE A 306 -13.64 8.68 -20.47
C ILE A 306 -13.30 10.12 -20.11
N LEU A 307 -12.97 10.33 -18.84
CA LEU A 307 -12.58 11.61 -18.28
C LEU A 307 -11.13 11.56 -17.82
N ARG A 308 -10.45 12.69 -17.91
CA ARG A 308 -9.07 12.88 -17.46
C ARG A 308 -8.99 14.11 -16.58
N TRP A 309 -8.44 13.95 -15.39
CA TRP A 309 -8.05 15.04 -14.52
C TRP A 309 -6.57 15.30 -14.68
N VAL A 310 -6.21 16.57 -14.85
CA VAL A 310 -4.81 17.00 -14.85
C VAL A 310 -4.64 18.02 -13.76
N ARG A 311 -3.58 17.90 -12.97
CA ARG A 311 -3.24 18.89 -11.96
C ARG A 311 -2.85 20.21 -12.61
N ASN A 312 -3.58 21.27 -12.28
CA ASN A 312 -3.19 22.64 -12.60
C ASN A 312 -2.37 23.26 -11.45
N ALA A 313 -1.89 24.50 -11.63
CA ALA A 313 -1.12 25.22 -10.62
C ALA A 313 -1.84 25.37 -9.26
N ASN A 314 -3.18 25.41 -9.28
CA ASN A 314 -4.01 25.54 -8.08
C ASN A 314 -4.41 24.18 -7.48
N ASN A 315 -3.99 23.06 -8.07
CA ASN A 315 -4.43 21.71 -7.73
C ASN A 315 -5.97 21.56 -7.67
N ASP A 316 -6.66 22.23 -8.59
CA ASP A 316 -8.12 22.29 -8.62
C ASP A 316 -8.70 20.89 -8.85
N SER A 317 -9.59 20.49 -7.94
CA SER A 317 -10.22 19.17 -7.96
C SER A 317 -11.27 19.05 -9.08
N THR A 318 -11.68 20.17 -9.68
CA THR A 318 -12.65 20.22 -10.78
C THR A 318 -12.02 20.23 -12.18
N ASN A 319 -10.68 20.23 -12.28
CA ASN A 319 -9.94 20.31 -13.56
C ASN A 319 -9.97 19.01 -14.39
N TRP A 320 -11.17 18.49 -14.60
CA TRP A 320 -11.47 17.34 -15.43
C TRP A 320 -11.80 17.80 -16.85
N CYS A 321 -11.46 16.98 -17.83
CA CYS A 321 -11.91 17.13 -19.20
C CYS A 321 -12.49 15.80 -19.69
N SER A 322 -13.29 15.84 -20.76
CA SER A 322 -13.82 14.63 -21.41
C SER A 322 -13.09 14.34 -22.71
N ALA A 323 -12.41 13.19 -22.77
CA ALA A 323 -11.72 12.72 -23.97
C ALA A 323 -12.74 12.39 -25.08
N SER A 324 -13.90 11.85 -24.68
CA SER A 324 -14.98 11.46 -25.57
C SER A 324 -15.72 12.62 -26.23
N LEU A 325 -15.63 13.82 -25.64
CA LEU A 325 -16.21 15.05 -26.19
C LEU A 325 -15.16 15.93 -26.90
N SER A 326 -13.98 15.37 -27.21
CA SER A 326 -12.85 16.08 -27.82
C SER A 326 -12.44 17.36 -27.07
N SER A 327 -12.74 17.41 -25.77
CA SER A 327 -12.50 18.57 -24.90
C SER A 327 -11.19 18.45 -24.11
N CYS A 328 -10.58 17.26 -24.13
CA CYS A 328 -9.27 17.03 -23.54
C CYS A 328 -8.14 17.35 -24.53
N PRO A 329 -7.30 18.36 -24.27
CA PRO A 329 -6.15 18.65 -25.11
C PRO A 329 -5.20 17.45 -25.22
N GLY A 330 -4.75 17.15 -26.43
CA GLY A 330 -3.73 16.13 -26.70
C GLY A 330 -4.19 14.68 -26.61
N ILE A 331 -5.47 14.41 -26.35
CA ILE A 331 -6.04 13.06 -26.33
C ILE A 331 -6.95 12.87 -27.54
N THR A 332 -6.67 11.86 -28.34
CA THR A 332 -7.49 11.51 -29.51
C THR A 332 -8.30 10.23 -29.26
N MET A 333 -9.57 10.24 -29.66
CA MET A 333 -10.38 9.02 -29.81
C MET A 333 -10.30 8.57 -31.27
N THR A 334 -9.87 7.34 -31.55
CA THR A 334 -9.75 6.86 -32.94
C THR A 334 -11.11 6.57 -33.58
N GLU A 335 -11.26 6.65 -34.92
CA GLU A 335 -12.53 6.37 -35.64
C GLU A 335 -13.09 4.96 -35.38
N ALA A 336 -12.23 3.95 -35.15
CA ALA A 336 -12.66 2.59 -34.77
C ALA A 336 -13.24 2.54 -33.34
N SER A 337 -12.89 3.49 -32.48
CA SER A 337 -13.50 3.67 -31.16
C SER A 337 -14.95 4.10 -31.25
N ILE A 338 -15.39 4.67 -32.39
CA ILE A 338 -16.74 5.24 -32.61
C ILE A 338 -17.78 4.17 -33.00
N LYS A 339 -17.36 2.99 -33.48
CA LYS A 339 -18.28 1.86 -33.68
C LYS A 339 -18.51 1.05 -32.40
N ASN A 340 -17.52 1.02 -31.51
CA ASN A 340 -17.59 0.39 -30.19
C ASN A 340 -17.95 1.40 -29.07
N SER A 341 -18.20 2.67 -29.39
CA SER A 341 -18.44 3.75 -28.41
C SER A 341 -19.80 3.68 -27.71
N GLN A 342 -20.58 2.63 -27.96
CA GLN A 342 -21.90 2.42 -27.37
C GLN A 342 -21.87 1.49 -26.14
N LYS A 343 -20.69 1.28 -25.55
CA LYS A 343 -20.50 0.41 -24.38
C LYS A 343 -20.20 1.22 -23.13
N ASP A 344 -20.67 0.70 -22.02
CA ASP A 344 -20.28 1.16 -20.69
C ASP A 344 -18.88 0.65 -20.39
N ILE A 345 -18.07 1.48 -19.73
CA ILE A 345 -16.72 1.13 -19.30
C ILE A 345 -16.71 1.08 -17.77
N TYR A 346 -16.26 -0.04 -17.24
CA TYR A 346 -16.37 -0.38 -15.82
C TYR A 346 -15.06 -0.21 -15.07
N ALA A 347 -13.92 -0.45 -15.74
CA ALA A 347 -12.61 -0.32 -15.12
C ALA A 347 -11.59 0.32 -16.05
N VAL A 348 -10.63 1.01 -15.45
CA VAL A 348 -9.49 1.64 -16.12
C VAL A 348 -8.25 1.43 -15.26
N LYS A 349 -7.11 1.19 -15.90
CA LYS A 349 -5.79 1.18 -15.28
C LYS A 349 -4.80 1.87 -16.19
N THR A 350 -3.97 2.72 -15.61
CA THR A 350 -3.01 3.53 -16.33
C THR A 350 -1.61 3.34 -15.76
N TYR A 351 -0.61 3.56 -16.60
CA TYR A 351 0.77 3.32 -16.26
C TYR A 351 1.66 4.42 -16.84
N ASP A 352 2.51 4.98 -15.99
CA ASP A 352 3.54 5.96 -16.32
C ASP A 352 4.87 5.22 -16.47
N LEU A 353 5.43 5.25 -17.67
CA LEU A 353 6.66 4.53 -18.03
C LEU A 353 7.90 5.40 -17.83
N ASN A 354 7.74 6.70 -18.03
CA ASN A 354 8.85 7.63 -18.10
C ASN A 354 9.05 8.40 -16.77
N GLY A 355 8.11 8.24 -15.83
CA GLY A 355 8.12 8.85 -14.52
C GLY A 355 7.79 10.34 -14.55
N ASP A 356 7.17 10.89 -15.59
CA ASP A 356 6.75 12.30 -15.63
C ASP A 356 5.41 12.55 -14.90
N GLY A 357 4.82 11.50 -14.34
CA GLY A 357 3.55 11.51 -13.64
C GLY A 357 2.32 11.55 -14.54
N PHE A 358 2.47 11.40 -15.85
CA PHE A 358 1.36 11.20 -16.79
C PHE A 358 1.37 9.78 -17.32
N ALA A 359 0.19 9.25 -17.62
CA ALA A 359 0.06 7.95 -18.24
C ALA A 359 0.67 7.98 -19.64
N ASP A 360 1.55 7.03 -19.91
CA ASP A 360 2.07 6.73 -21.24
C ASP A 360 1.25 5.60 -21.89
N MET A 361 0.61 4.78 -21.08
CA MET A 361 -0.24 3.69 -21.54
C MET A 361 -1.32 3.33 -20.51
N GLY A 362 -2.27 2.51 -20.93
CA GLY A 362 -3.33 2.06 -20.06
C GLY A 362 -4.32 1.14 -20.76
N PHE A 363 -5.18 0.52 -19.96
CA PHE A 363 -6.27 -0.31 -20.41
C PHE A 363 -7.58 0.19 -19.82
N ALA A 364 -8.65 0.04 -20.58
CA ALA A 364 -10.00 0.26 -20.10
C ALA A 364 -10.89 -0.86 -20.60
N VAL A 365 -11.78 -1.36 -19.74
CA VAL A 365 -12.62 -2.52 -20.08
C VAL A 365 -14.08 -2.25 -19.80
N GLY A 366 -14.91 -2.90 -20.60
CA GLY A 366 -16.34 -2.78 -20.45
C GLY A 366 -17.13 -3.73 -21.33
N GLY A 367 -18.35 -3.33 -21.64
CA GLY A 367 -19.26 -4.10 -22.47
C GLY A 367 -20.70 -3.70 -22.26
N ASN A 368 -21.60 -4.49 -22.82
CA ASN A 368 -23.02 -4.35 -22.57
C ASN A 368 -23.63 -5.76 -22.54
N SER A 369 -24.21 -6.14 -21.41
CA SER A 369 -24.87 -7.43 -21.18
C SER A 369 -26.38 -7.35 -21.40
N ASP A 370 -26.91 -6.18 -21.80
CA ASP A 370 -28.33 -5.99 -21.97
C ASP A 370 -28.85 -6.87 -23.13
N ASN A 371 -29.72 -7.82 -22.79
CA ASN A 371 -30.30 -8.76 -23.74
C ASN A 371 -31.13 -8.06 -24.83
N SER A 372 -31.53 -6.81 -24.59
CA SER A 372 -32.31 -5.96 -25.51
C SER A 372 -31.47 -5.29 -26.62
N ALA A 373 -30.13 -5.26 -26.50
CA ALA A 373 -29.28 -4.63 -27.51
C ALA A 373 -29.19 -5.48 -28.81
N PRO A 374 -29.01 -4.86 -29.99
CA PRO A 374 -28.69 -5.59 -31.23
C PRO A 374 -27.43 -6.46 -31.05
N PRO A 375 -27.31 -7.63 -31.70
CA PRO A 375 -26.15 -8.52 -31.56
C PRO A 375 -24.79 -7.86 -31.86
N ALA A 376 -24.75 -6.86 -32.74
CA ALA A 376 -23.54 -6.08 -33.05
C ALA A 376 -23.07 -5.19 -31.87
N ASP A 377 -23.98 -4.89 -30.95
CA ASP A 377 -23.75 -4.05 -29.76
C ASP A 377 -23.69 -4.88 -28.47
N LYS A 378 -23.63 -6.22 -28.57
CA LYS A 378 -23.35 -7.13 -27.46
C LYS A 378 -21.85 -7.44 -27.39
N GLY A 379 -21.38 -7.88 -26.24
CA GLY A 379 -20.00 -8.31 -26.07
C GLY A 379 -19.08 -7.30 -25.38
N GLY A 380 -18.02 -7.86 -24.79
CA GLY A 380 -17.03 -7.15 -24.02
C GLY A 380 -16.09 -6.34 -24.90
N VAL A 381 -15.49 -5.32 -24.31
CA VAL A 381 -14.54 -4.45 -24.98
C VAL A 381 -13.30 -4.24 -24.12
N ILE A 382 -12.14 -4.25 -24.77
CA ILE A 382 -10.87 -3.84 -24.17
C ILE A 382 -10.27 -2.74 -25.04
N TRP A 383 -10.05 -1.59 -24.43
CA TRP A 383 -9.38 -0.45 -25.02
C TRP A 383 -7.98 -0.32 -24.48
N TYR A 384 -7.10 0.18 -25.34
CA TYR A 384 -5.72 0.48 -25.04
C TYR A 384 -5.46 1.96 -25.25
N TYR A 385 -4.75 2.55 -24.30
CA TYR A 385 -4.23 3.90 -24.39
C TYR A 385 -2.76 3.84 -24.81
N SER A 386 -2.42 4.61 -25.85
CA SER A 386 -1.07 4.63 -26.43
C SER A 386 -0.29 5.92 -26.11
N GLY A 387 -0.63 6.61 -25.03
CA GLY A 387 -0.01 7.88 -24.62
C GLY A 387 -0.54 9.11 -25.36
N THR A 388 -1.27 8.91 -26.45
CA THR A 388 -1.83 9.98 -27.30
C THR A 388 -3.31 9.78 -27.64
N GLY A 389 -3.85 8.60 -27.37
CA GLY A 389 -5.24 8.30 -27.67
C GLY A 389 -5.69 6.93 -27.21
N TRP A 390 -7.01 6.81 -27.07
CA TRP A 390 -7.68 5.56 -26.77
C TRP A 390 -8.18 4.91 -28.06
N GLY A 391 -7.99 3.60 -28.15
CA GLY A 391 -8.54 2.81 -29.24
C GLY A 391 -8.76 1.36 -28.83
N PRO A 392 -9.56 0.60 -29.60
CA PRO A 392 -9.64 -0.83 -29.40
C PRO A 392 -8.27 -1.46 -29.62
N ILE A 393 -8.05 -2.58 -28.94
CA ILE A 393 -6.83 -3.40 -29.01
C ILE A 393 -6.55 -3.99 -30.43
N THR A 394 -7.30 -3.61 -31.47
CA THR A 394 -7.17 -4.12 -32.84
C THR A 394 -6.09 -3.46 -33.71
N LYS A 395 -5.33 -2.48 -33.20
CA LYS A 395 -4.34 -1.73 -33.99
C LYS A 395 -2.92 -2.33 -33.88
N ALA A 396 -2.33 -2.62 -35.05
CA ALA A 396 -0.96 -3.09 -35.23
C ALA A 396 0.09 -2.27 -34.43
N PRO A 397 1.24 -2.87 -34.01
CA PRO A 397 1.82 -4.12 -34.52
C PRO A 397 1.24 -5.42 -33.94
N LEU A 398 0.38 -5.32 -32.93
CA LEU A 398 -0.23 -6.47 -32.28
C LEU A 398 -1.67 -6.62 -32.80
N SER A 399 -1.91 -7.63 -33.63
CA SER A 399 -3.27 -8.03 -34.00
C SER A 399 -3.86 -8.90 -32.90
N PHE A 400 -4.63 -8.29 -32.00
CA PHE A 400 -5.32 -8.99 -30.94
C PHE A 400 -6.77 -9.25 -31.36
N ILE A 401 -7.13 -10.53 -31.52
CA ILE A 401 -8.53 -10.95 -31.59
C ILE A 401 -8.92 -11.33 -30.17
N LEU A 402 -9.96 -10.69 -29.62
CA LEU A 402 -10.51 -11.09 -28.32
C LEU A 402 -10.92 -12.57 -28.39
N PRO A 403 -10.72 -13.35 -27.32
CA PRO A 403 -11.27 -14.69 -27.22
C PRO A 403 -12.78 -14.69 -27.54
N GLU A 404 -13.24 -15.73 -28.22
CA GLU A 404 -14.66 -15.85 -28.55
C GLU A 404 -15.51 -15.92 -27.26
N ASN A 405 -16.67 -15.28 -27.26
CA ASN A 405 -17.70 -15.35 -26.22
C ASN A 405 -17.57 -14.42 -24.99
N VAL A 406 -16.70 -13.40 -25.03
CA VAL A 406 -16.67 -12.35 -23.99
C VAL A 406 -17.95 -11.50 -24.04
N ASP A 407 -18.74 -11.50 -22.96
CA ASP A 407 -20.01 -10.73 -22.85
C ASP A 407 -19.80 -9.34 -22.24
N LEU A 408 -19.20 -9.30 -21.06
CA LEU A 408 -18.97 -8.07 -20.29
C LEU A 408 -17.68 -8.21 -19.50
N LEU A 409 -16.82 -7.20 -19.53
CA LEU A 409 -15.65 -7.12 -18.67
C LEU A 409 -15.86 -6.01 -17.63
N SER A 410 -15.60 -6.33 -16.37
CA SER A 410 -15.88 -5.48 -15.21
C SER A 410 -14.64 -5.18 -14.38
N GLY A 411 -13.66 -6.09 -14.37
CA GLY A 411 -12.42 -5.95 -13.61
C GLY A 411 -11.18 -5.99 -14.49
N LEU A 412 -10.16 -5.27 -14.03
CA LEU A 412 -8.89 -5.10 -14.73
C LEU A 412 -7.75 -4.91 -13.72
N ASP A 413 -6.65 -5.60 -13.92
CA ASP A 413 -5.38 -5.29 -13.27
C ASP A 413 -4.19 -5.49 -14.22
N ILE A 414 -3.08 -4.81 -13.94
CA ILE A 414 -1.86 -4.86 -14.74
C ILE A 414 -0.66 -5.15 -13.85
N THR A 415 0.30 -5.90 -14.37
CA THR A 415 1.55 -6.15 -13.64
C THR A 415 2.53 -5.01 -13.87
N PRO A 416 2.97 -4.29 -12.82
CA PRO A 416 4.00 -3.25 -12.95
C PRO A 416 5.31 -3.83 -13.49
N ASN A 417 6.01 -3.12 -14.37
CA ASN A 417 7.29 -3.55 -14.96
C ASN A 417 8.34 -2.42 -14.88
N GLY A 418 8.48 -1.81 -13.71
CA GLY A 418 9.36 -0.65 -13.52
C GLY A 418 9.04 0.48 -14.52
N ASN A 419 10.05 0.95 -15.26
CA ASN A 419 9.92 1.96 -16.32
C ASN A 419 9.65 1.36 -17.72
N ALA A 420 9.31 0.08 -17.79
CA ALA A 420 9.00 -0.61 -19.03
C ALA A 420 7.51 -0.94 -19.12
N ALA A 421 7.04 -1.18 -20.35
CA ALA A 421 5.65 -1.54 -20.59
C ALA A 421 5.27 -2.80 -19.81
N PRO A 422 4.10 -2.86 -19.16
CA PRO A 422 3.57 -4.07 -18.57
C PRO A 422 3.61 -5.22 -19.58
N LEU A 423 4.14 -6.36 -19.15
CA LEU A 423 4.16 -7.57 -19.97
C LEU A 423 2.83 -8.32 -19.88
N GLU A 424 2.06 -8.07 -18.81
CA GLU A 424 0.80 -8.74 -18.56
C GLU A 424 -0.33 -7.79 -18.15
N ALA A 425 -1.54 -8.16 -18.57
CA ALA A 425 -2.79 -7.56 -18.13
C ALA A 425 -3.84 -8.66 -17.92
N PHE A 426 -4.66 -8.48 -16.89
CA PHE A 426 -5.68 -9.42 -16.46
C PHE A 426 -7.04 -8.76 -16.53
N PHE A 427 -8.01 -9.48 -17.10
CA PHE A 427 -9.36 -8.98 -17.30
C PHE A 427 -10.36 -10.00 -16.79
N VAL A 428 -11.39 -9.55 -16.10
CA VAL A 428 -12.42 -10.44 -15.58
C VAL A 428 -13.81 -9.93 -15.89
N GLY A 429 -14.75 -10.86 -15.97
CA GLY A 429 -16.13 -10.53 -16.21
C GLY A 429 -17.02 -11.73 -16.44
N LYS A 430 -17.94 -11.56 -17.39
CA LYS A 430 -18.97 -12.50 -17.79
C LYS A 430 -18.67 -13.06 -19.18
N ASN A 431 -18.78 -14.37 -19.29
CA ASN A 431 -18.78 -15.07 -20.56
C ASN A 431 -20.23 -15.33 -21.03
N MET A 432 -20.48 -15.32 -22.34
CA MET A 432 -21.80 -15.58 -22.92
C MET A 432 -22.30 -17.01 -22.68
N ILE A 433 -21.42 -17.98 -22.41
CA ILE A 433 -21.74 -19.41 -22.31
C ILE A 433 -21.47 -19.96 -20.91
N SER A 434 -20.29 -19.70 -20.33
CA SER A 434 -19.85 -20.33 -19.08
C SER A 434 -20.27 -19.60 -17.79
N GLY A 435 -20.74 -18.35 -17.89
CA GLY A 435 -21.11 -17.51 -16.75
C GLY A 435 -20.03 -16.52 -16.33
N GLY A 436 -18.78 -16.97 -16.16
CA GLY A 436 -17.64 -16.10 -15.86
C GLY A 436 -16.45 -16.30 -16.79
N GLU A 437 -15.57 -15.29 -16.79
CA GLU A 437 -14.35 -15.27 -17.60
C GLU A 437 -13.22 -14.55 -16.87
N LEU A 438 -12.03 -15.13 -16.91
CA LEU A 438 -10.77 -14.54 -16.52
C LEU A 438 -9.79 -14.69 -17.68
N LEU A 439 -9.34 -13.56 -18.22
CA LEU A 439 -8.42 -13.47 -19.32
C LEU A 439 -7.08 -12.96 -18.83
N ARG A 440 -6.01 -13.60 -19.26
CA ARG A 440 -4.67 -13.06 -19.20
C ARG A 440 -4.19 -12.74 -20.60
N LEU A 441 -3.77 -11.51 -20.79
CA LEU A 441 -2.93 -11.10 -21.88
C LEU A 441 -1.48 -11.11 -21.42
N ARG A 442 -0.61 -11.83 -22.16
CA ARG A 442 0.85 -11.77 -22.00
C ARG A 442 1.50 -11.35 -23.31
N ILE A 443 2.47 -10.44 -23.26
CA ILE A 443 3.32 -10.07 -24.40
C ILE A 443 4.58 -10.94 -24.39
N VAL A 444 4.72 -11.81 -25.40
CA VAL A 444 5.87 -12.71 -25.56
C VAL A 444 6.53 -12.42 -26.90
N ASN A 445 7.80 -12.02 -26.89
CA ASN A 445 8.57 -11.66 -28.09
C ASN A 445 7.86 -10.64 -28.99
N GLY A 446 7.15 -9.68 -28.38
CA GLY A 446 6.39 -8.66 -29.12
C GLY A 446 5.11 -9.19 -29.78
N ALA A 447 4.62 -10.37 -29.38
CA ALA A 447 3.32 -10.93 -29.79
C ALA A 447 2.40 -11.12 -28.58
N ALA A 448 1.10 -10.93 -28.79
CA ALA A 448 0.09 -11.11 -27.77
C ALA A 448 -0.32 -12.58 -27.64
N VAL A 449 -0.28 -13.10 -26.42
CA VAL A 449 -0.71 -14.46 -26.08
C VAL A 449 -1.83 -14.37 -25.06
N TRP A 450 -2.96 -15.01 -25.38
CA TRP A 450 -4.14 -15.06 -24.53
C TRP A 450 -4.26 -16.40 -23.82
N VAL A 451 -4.61 -16.37 -22.54
CA VAL A 451 -5.03 -17.54 -21.76
C VAL A 451 -6.34 -17.19 -21.06
N ALA A 452 -7.30 -18.11 -21.07
CA ALA A 452 -8.62 -17.91 -20.48
C ALA A 452 -8.93 -19.00 -19.45
N ILE A 453 -9.59 -18.60 -18.37
CA ILE A 453 -10.22 -19.48 -17.37
C ILE A 453 -11.71 -19.10 -17.33
N ASN A 454 -12.58 -20.10 -17.39
CA ASN A 454 -14.03 -19.91 -17.56
C ASN A 454 -14.79 -20.45 -16.34
N PRO A 455 -14.82 -19.73 -15.21
CA PRO A 455 -15.61 -20.13 -14.04
C PRO A 455 -17.11 -20.12 -14.32
N ALA A 456 -17.87 -20.84 -13.49
CA ALA A 456 -19.32 -20.94 -13.60
C ALA A 456 -20.06 -19.64 -13.24
N GLN A 457 -19.47 -18.80 -12.38
CA GLN A 457 -20.04 -17.54 -11.91
C GLN A 457 -19.28 -16.36 -12.50
N THR A 458 -20.00 -15.27 -12.76
CA THR A 458 -19.42 -14.00 -13.22
C THR A 458 -18.39 -13.49 -12.21
N LEU A 459 -17.25 -13.02 -12.73
CA LEU A 459 -16.21 -12.36 -11.95
C LEU A 459 -16.38 -10.83 -12.02
N HIS A 460 -16.04 -10.14 -10.94
CA HIS A 460 -16.23 -8.69 -10.79
C HIS A 460 -14.89 -7.95 -10.69
N ALA A 461 -13.90 -8.52 -10.00
CA ALA A 461 -12.61 -7.88 -9.77
C ALA A 461 -11.46 -8.89 -9.78
N VAL A 462 -10.27 -8.41 -10.11
CA VAL A 462 -9.01 -9.17 -10.14
C VAL A 462 -7.89 -8.32 -9.55
N SER A 463 -6.96 -8.96 -8.86
CA SER A 463 -5.73 -8.34 -8.38
C SER A 463 -4.58 -9.32 -8.50
N VAL A 464 -3.42 -8.83 -8.94
CA VAL A 464 -2.22 -9.64 -9.17
C VAL A 464 -1.01 -9.12 -8.40
N GLU A 465 -0.08 -10.02 -8.11
CA GLU A 465 1.19 -9.76 -7.44
C GLU A 465 2.35 -10.25 -8.30
N ASP A 466 3.35 -9.39 -8.47
CA ASP A 466 4.69 -9.71 -8.95
C ASP A 466 5.65 -9.56 -7.77
N THR A 467 6.17 -10.69 -7.31
CA THR A 467 7.00 -10.77 -6.10
C THR A 467 8.45 -10.42 -6.41
N ASN A 468 8.88 -10.57 -7.66
CA ASN A 468 10.29 -10.51 -8.05
C ASN A 468 10.62 -9.27 -8.91
N GLY A 469 9.61 -8.56 -9.40
CA GLY A 469 9.73 -7.32 -10.17
C GLY A 469 10.13 -7.54 -11.63
N ASP A 470 9.93 -8.73 -12.20
CA ASP A 470 10.24 -9.03 -13.60
C ASP A 470 9.13 -8.63 -14.60
N GLY A 471 8.02 -8.08 -14.09
CA GLY A 471 6.87 -7.66 -14.88
C GLY A 471 5.89 -8.77 -15.21
N LEU A 472 6.05 -9.96 -14.62
CA LEU A 472 5.13 -11.10 -14.73
C LEU A 472 4.47 -11.37 -13.37
N ALA A 473 3.17 -11.65 -13.38
CA ALA A 473 2.47 -12.02 -12.16
C ALA A 473 2.89 -13.44 -11.72
N ASP A 474 3.30 -13.54 -10.46
CA ASP A 474 3.60 -14.81 -9.79
C ASP A 474 2.31 -15.44 -9.23
N PHE A 475 1.39 -14.59 -8.76
CA PHE A 475 0.15 -14.98 -8.10
C PHE A 475 -0.96 -13.97 -8.39
N GLY A 476 -2.20 -14.43 -8.41
CA GLY A 476 -3.35 -13.54 -8.46
C GLY A 476 -4.62 -14.12 -7.87
N CYS A 477 -5.57 -13.23 -7.62
CA CYS A 477 -6.88 -13.54 -7.07
C CYS A 477 -7.96 -12.79 -7.85
N ALA A 478 -9.01 -13.50 -8.25
CA ALA A 478 -10.23 -12.92 -8.80
C ALA A 478 -11.45 -13.31 -7.98
N VAL A 479 -12.42 -12.41 -7.89
CA VAL A 479 -13.63 -12.60 -7.08
C VAL A 479 -14.88 -12.28 -7.89
N GLY A 480 -16.01 -12.88 -7.50
CA GLY A 480 -17.25 -12.76 -8.27
C GLY A 480 -18.53 -13.07 -7.50
N SER A 481 -19.57 -13.39 -8.27
CA SER A 481 -20.90 -13.67 -7.73
C SER A 481 -20.94 -14.93 -6.86
N ASN A 482 -21.91 -15.01 -5.96
CA ASN A 482 -22.14 -16.17 -5.08
C ASN A 482 -20.92 -16.59 -4.25
N GLY A 483 -20.10 -15.64 -3.80
CA GLY A 483 -18.93 -15.87 -2.95
C GLY A 483 -17.75 -16.49 -3.68
N LEU A 484 -17.75 -16.53 -5.02
CA LEU A 484 -16.68 -17.15 -5.79
C LEU A 484 -15.37 -16.40 -5.62
N VAL A 485 -14.33 -17.15 -5.28
CA VAL A 485 -12.93 -16.72 -5.26
C VAL A 485 -12.11 -17.69 -6.10
N VAL A 486 -11.27 -17.15 -6.97
CA VAL A 486 -10.38 -17.90 -7.86
C VAL A 486 -8.95 -17.43 -7.60
N PHE A 487 -8.12 -18.31 -7.04
CA PHE A 487 -6.66 -18.10 -7.03
C PHE A 487 -6.06 -18.65 -8.31
N PHE A 488 -5.00 -18.03 -8.81
CA PHE A 488 -4.26 -18.54 -9.96
C PHE A 488 -2.77 -18.26 -9.81
N ASP A 489 -1.96 -19.19 -10.33
CA ASP A 489 -0.51 -19.08 -10.37
C ASP A 489 -0.02 -18.42 -11.68
N SER A 490 1.30 -18.26 -11.82
CA SER A 490 1.95 -17.74 -13.03
C SER A 490 1.68 -18.57 -14.31
N ALA A 491 1.20 -19.80 -14.17
CA ALA A 491 0.81 -20.67 -15.27
C ALA A 491 -0.70 -20.62 -15.57
N MET A 492 -1.48 -19.81 -14.84
CA MET A 492 -2.94 -19.71 -14.92
C MET A 492 -3.67 -20.99 -14.49
N ASN A 493 -3.13 -21.76 -13.56
CA ASN A 493 -3.84 -22.87 -12.94
C ASN A 493 -4.79 -22.36 -11.86
N PRO A 494 -6.13 -22.54 -12.00
CA PRO A 494 -7.08 -22.00 -11.04
C PRO A 494 -7.25 -22.92 -9.82
N THR A 495 -7.40 -22.32 -8.64
CA THR A 495 -7.96 -22.94 -7.44
C THR A 495 -9.22 -22.19 -7.04
N TYR A 496 -10.33 -22.91 -6.94
CA TYR A 496 -11.64 -22.33 -6.61
C TYR A 496 -11.97 -22.49 -5.13
N THR A 497 -12.47 -21.42 -4.53
CA THR A 497 -13.10 -21.48 -3.21
C THR A 497 -14.37 -20.63 -3.18
N THR A 498 -15.22 -20.88 -2.21
CA THR A 498 -16.48 -20.14 -2.04
C THR A 498 -16.56 -19.67 -0.60
N LEU A 499 -16.75 -18.36 -0.42
CA LEU A 499 -16.87 -17.77 0.90
C LEU A 499 -18.24 -18.10 1.51
N THR A 500 -18.25 -18.24 2.83
CA THR A 500 -19.45 -18.52 3.62
C THR A 500 -20.57 -17.50 3.34
N ASN A 501 -21.82 -17.98 3.30
CA ASN A 501 -23.03 -17.20 2.97
C ASN A 501 -23.11 -16.68 1.53
N ASN A 502 -22.15 -17.03 0.65
CA ASN A 502 -22.18 -16.79 -0.78
C ASN A 502 -22.51 -15.33 -1.20
N PRO A 503 -21.94 -14.28 -0.57
CA PRO A 503 -22.23 -12.90 -0.98
C PRO A 503 -21.64 -12.59 -2.35
N ASN A 504 -22.18 -11.63 -3.09
CA ASN A 504 -21.48 -11.12 -4.27
C ASN A 504 -20.26 -10.32 -3.84
N LEU A 505 -19.10 -10.63 -4.41
CA LEU A 505 -17.83 -10.01 -4.09
C LEU A 505 -17.50 -9.01 -5.19
N ASN A 506 -17.22 -7.76 -4.83
CA ASN A 506 -17.12 -6.64 -5.77
C ASN A 506 -15.69 -6.08 -5.90
N GLY A 507 -14.85 -6.29 -4.87
CA GLY A 507 -13.48 -5.81 -4.87
C GLY A 507 -12.54 -6.81 -4.21
N VAL A 508 -11.33 -6.91 -4.76
CA VAL A 508 -10.23 -7.72 -4.23
C VAL A 508 -8.94 -6.94 -4.32
N VAL A 509 -8.08 -7.09 -3.31
CA VAL A 509 -6.69 -6.66 -3.34
C VAL A 509 -5.81 -7.79 -2.82
N VAL A 510 -4.79 -8.15 -3.59
CA VAL A 510 -3.69 -9.01 -3.16
C VAL A 510 -2.56 -8.11 -2.65
N ILE A 511 -2.25 -8.21 -1.35
CA ILE A 511 -1.04 -7.60 -0.77
C ILE A 511 0.13 -8.55 -0.95
N ASN A 512 -0.11 -9.82 -0.59
CA ASN A 512 0.70 -10.94 -1.04
C ASN A 512 -0.12 -12.24 -1.07
N SER A 513 0.48 -13.34 -1.55
CA SER A 513 -0.14 -14.68 -1.53
C SER A 513 -0.72 -15.15 -0.18
N SER A 514 -0.32 -14.53 0.94
CA SER A 514 -0.83 -14.79 2.29
C SER A 514 -1.56 -13.61 2.95
N ASP A 515 -1.78 -12.49 2.26
CA ASP A 515 -2.53 -11.34 2.79
C ASP A 515 -3.42 -10.79 1.68
N ILE A 516 -4.69 -11.21 1.66
CA ILE A 516 -5.65 -10.86 0.60
C ILE A 516 -6.93 -10.34 1.24
N TRP A 517 -7.45 -9.25 0.68
CA TRP A 517 -8.66 -8.61 1.16
C TRP A 517 -9.74 -8.63 0.10
N VAL A 518 -10.95 -8.94 0.53
CA VAL A 518 -12.13 -8.98 -0.33
C VAL A 518 -13.28 -8.25 0.35
N ILE A 519 -14.10 -7.58 -0.45
CA ILE A 519 -15.31 -6.88 -0.02
C ILE A 519 -16.49 -7.18 -0.95
N GLY A 520 -17.72 -6.93 -0.50
CA GLY A 520 -18.89 -7.18 -1.33
C GLY A 520 -20.20 -6.64 -0.80
N ASP A 521 -21.28 -7.24 -1.31
CA ASP A 521 -22.66 -6.89 -0.97
C ASP A 521 -22.98 -7.10 0.51
N GLY A 522 -23.87 -6.28 1.06
CA GLY A 522 -24.27 -6.34 2.48
C GLY A 522 -23.18 -5.87 3.44
N GLY A 523 -22.18 -5.13 2.96
CA GLY A 523 -21.08 -4.62 3.79
C GLY A 523 -20.07 -5.70 4.18
N VAL A 524 -20.06 -6.85 3.51
CA VAL A 524 -19.14 -7.94 3.87
C VAL A 524 -17.69 -7.57 3.56
N SER A 525 -16.79 -7.99 4.45
CA SER A 525 -15.35 -7.95 4.24
C SER A 525 -14.77 -9.29 4.71
N PHE A 526 -13.82 -9.82 3.95
CA PHE A 526 -13.08 -11.02 4.27
C PHE A 526 -11.59 -10.80 4.11
N HIS A 527 -10.82 -11.42 5.00
CA HIS A 527 -9.36 -11.42 4.97
C HIS A 527 -8.84 -12.85 4.87
N TYR A 528 -7.90 -13.09 3.96
CA TYR A 528 -7.20 -14.36 3.82
C TYR A 528 -5.79 -14.24 4.39
N ASP A 529 -5.42 -15.17 5.27
CA ASP A 529 -4.14 -15.16 5.98
C ASP A 529 -3.09 -16.14 5.41
N GLY A 530 -3.32 -16.66 4.20
CA GLY A 530 -2.50 -17.72 3.59
C GLY A 530 -3.01 -19.12 3.87
N THR A 531 -3.93 -19.28 4.82
CA THR A 531 -4.51 -20.59 5.18
C THR A 531 -6.02 -20.60 5.24
N SER A 532 -6.64 -19.51 5.69
CA SER A 532 -8.07 -19.44 5.95
C SER A 532 -8.63 -18.06 5.70
N TRP A 533 -9.93 -18.00 5.39
CA TRP A 533 -10.69 -16.77 5.26
C TRP A 533 -11.38 -16.43 6.58
N THR A 534 -11.17 -15.21 7.07
CA THR A 534 -11.84 -14.66 8.25
C THR A 534 -12.78 -13.53 7.83
N SER A 535 -14.02 -13.56 8.31
CA SER A 535 -14.96 -12.45 8.12
C SER A 535 -14.58 -11.29 9.03
N MET A 536 -14.43 -10.11 8.45
CA MET A 536 -14.05 -8.90 9.13
C MET A 536 -15.25 -7.99 9.31
N ALA A 537 -15.56 -7.64 10.55
CA ALA A 537 -16.68 -6.75 10.85
C ALA A 537 -16.45 -5.38 10.22
N THR A 538 -17.46 -4.90 9.50
CA THR A 538 -17.52 -3.53 8.98
C THR A 538 -18.54 -2.73 9.79
N THR A 539 -18.51 -1.41 9.65
CA THR A 539 -19.45 -0.51 10.36
C THR A 539 -20.73 -0.24 9.55
N THR A 540 -21.02 -1.04 8.52
CA THR A 540 -22.10 -0.78 7.56
C THR A 540 -22.68 -2.07 6.99
N SER A 541 -23.94 -2.02 6.56
CA SER A 541 -24.58 -3.08 5.76
C SER A 541 -24.77 -2.68 4.30
N ASN A 542 -24.26 -1.51 3.90
CA ASN A 542 -24.29 -1.03 2.51
C ASN A 542 -23.34 -1.87 1.66
N ASN A 543 -23.69 -2.09 0.38
CA ASN A 543 -22.78 -2.79 -0.52
C ASN A 543 -21.48 -2.00 -0.67
N LEU A 544 -20.35 -2.70 -0.56
CA LEU A 544 -19.03 -2.17 -0.86
C LEU A 544 -18.69 -2.53 -2.30
N ASN A 545 -18.33 -1.54 -3.11
CA ASN A 545 -18.21 -1.66 -4.57
C ASN A 545 -16.76 -1.76 -5.03
N SER A 546 -15.80 -1.17 -4.31
CA SER A 546 -14.40 -1.14 -4.71
C SER A 546 -13.44 -0.99 -3.54
N LEU A 547 -12.26 -1.56 -3.71
CA LEU A 547 -11.20 -1.67 -2.72
C LEU A 547 -9.89 -1.17 -3.32
N SER A 548 -9.16 -0.34 -2.58
CA SER A 548 -7.81 0.09 -2.92
C SER A 548 -6.92 0.00 -1.68
N ALA A 549 -5.66 -0.39 -1.85
CA ALA A 549 -4.74 -0.54 -0.73
C ALA A 549 -3.45 0.26 -0.94
N VAL A 550 -2.91 0.71 0.18
CA VAL A 550 -1.60 1.34 0.32
C VAL A 550 -0.82 0.51 1.32
N PHE A 551 0.16 -0.24 0.83
CA PHE A 551 0.90 -1.20 1.64
C PHE A 551 2.38 -1.21 1.24
N PRO A 552 3.26 -1.61 2.17
CA PRO A 552 4.66 -1.86 1.84
C PRO A 552 4.78 -3.11 0.94
N LYS A 553 5.49 -3.00 -0.20
CA LYS A 553 5.72 -4.12 -1.14
C LYS A 553 6.81 -5.10 -0.68
N GLN A 554 7.54 -4.75 0.37
CA GLN A 554 8.68 -5.44 0.99
C GLN A 554 10.04 -5.12 0.35
N THR A 555 10.91 -4.50 1.15
CA THR A 555 12.06 -5.16 1.78
C THR A 555 12.30 -4.48 3.12
N ASN A 556 12.45 -5.25 4.21
CA ASN A 556 13.01 -4.71 5.44
C ASN A 556 14.48 -4.37 5.17
N LEU A 557 14.74 -3.19 4.62
CA LEU A 557 16.06 -2.59 4.72
C LEU A 557 16.23 -2.19 6.17
N SER A 558 16.82 -3.09 6.92
CA SER A 558 17.08 -2.94 8.34
C SER A 558 17.99 -1.72 8.53
N ARG A 559 17.36 -0.61 8.92
CA ARG A 559 18.00 0.64 9.34
C ARG A 559 17.41 0.99 10.68
N TRP A 560 18.05 0.48 11.70
CA TRP A 560 17.76 0.82 13.08
C TRP A 560 18.80 1.83 13.55
N HIS A 561 18.37 2.71 14.45
CA HIS A 561 19.31 3.53 15.23
C HIS A 561 19.38 3.04 16.66
N GLU A 562 20.55 3.18 17.26
CA GLU A 562 20.77 2.86 18.66
C GLU A 562 20.39 4.07 19.51
N LEU A 563 19.45 3.86 20.43
CA LEU A 563 19.28 4.76 21.56
C LEU A 563 20.27 4.31 22.63
N ILE A 564 21.36 5.07 22.76
CA ILE A 564 22.29 4.89 23.86
C ILE A 564 21.61 5.50 25.10
N ASN A 565 21.13 4.64 26.00
CA ASN A 565 20.75 5.01 27.36
C ASN A 565 21.87 4.65 28.34
#